data_AF-A0A1S2LXD1-F1
#
_entry.id   AF-A0A1S2LXD1-F1
#
_cell.length_a   1.000
_cell.length_b   1.000
_cell.length_c   1.000
_cell.angle_alpha   90.00
_cell.angle_beta   90.00
_cell.angle_gamma   90.00
#
_symmetry.space_group_name_H-M   'P 1'
#
loop_
_entity.id
_entity.type
_entity.pdbx_description
1 polymer ?
#
loop_
_entity_poly.entity_id
_entity_poly.type
_entity_poly.pdbx_seq_one_letter_code
_entity_poly.pdbx_strand_id
1 'polypeptide(L)'
;MARKKVEVFENVKKHYVRMALETNQISSTAKSAGVHRHTLKQWMNEYETEILDQMDAETDSVLPPKVSTQEYKKKYEMAMKLLGEKELEVAILKEALKKNDHL
;
A
#
# COMPACT_ATOMS: atom_id res chain seq x y z
N MET A 1 -28.82 7.10 -26.53
CA MET A 1 -28.96 6.96 -25.06
C MET A 1 -28.82 5.52 -24.55
N ALA A 2 -29.25 4.48 -25.29
CA ALA A 2 -29.19 3.09 -24.82
C ALA A 2 -27.77 2.57 -24.53
N ARG A 3 -26.77 2.87 -25.39
CA ARG A 3 -25.39 2.41 -25.21
C ARG A 3 -24.75 2.87 -23.89
N LYS A 4 -25.02 4.12 -23.48
CA LYS A 4 -24.51 4.69 -22.23
C LYS A 4 -25.08 4.00 -20.98
N LYS A 5 -26.34 3.54 -21.03
CA LYS A 5 -26.95 2.80 -19.90
C LYS A 5 -26.32 1.42 -19.72
N VAL A 6 -26.00 0.74 -20.83
CA VAL A 6 -25.32 -0.56 -20.82
C VAL A 6 -23.93 -0.41 -20.21
N GLU A 7 -23.17 0.59 -20.65
CA GLU A 7 -21.82 0.87 -20.14
C GLU A 7 -21.79 1.19 -18.64
N VAL A 8 -22.77 1.97 -18.15
CA VAL A 8 -22.90 2.24 -16.70
C VAL A 8 -23.14 0.95 -15.92
N PHE A 9 -23.97 0.04 -16.44
CA PHE A 9 -24.27 -1.22 -15.78
C PHE A 9 -23.04 -2.16 -15.75
N GLU A 10 -22.28 -2.20 -16.84
CA GLU A 10 -21.01 -2.93 -16.93
C GLU A 10 -19.98 -2.41 -15.92
N ASN A 11 -19.86 -1.09 -15.77
CA ASN A 11 -18.97 -0.48 -14.78
C ASN A 11 -19.36 -0.84 -13.34
N VAL A 12 -20.66 -0.94 -13.05
CA VAL A 12 -21.14 -1.37 -11.73
C VAL A 12 -20.76 -2.83 -11.45
N LYS A 13 -20.91 -3.73 -12.43
CA LYS A 13 -20.48 -5.13 -12.28
C LYS A 13 -18.98 -5.21 -12.00
N LYS A 14 -18.17 -4.50 -12.79
CA LYS A 14 -16.71 -4.42 -12.64
C LYS A 14 -16.29 -3.91 -11.26
N HIS A 15 -16.98 -2.91 -10.73
CA HIS A 15 -16.74 -2.39 -9.39
C HIS A 15 -16.94 -3.47 -8.30
N TYR A 16 -18.02 -4.24 -8.37
CA TYR A 16 -18.26 -5.32 -7.42
C TYR A 16 -17.31 -6.50 -7.59
N VAL A 17 -16.87 -6.80 -8.81
CA VAL A 17 -15.83 -7.80 -9.06
C VAL A 17 -14.51 -7.37 -8.41
N ARG A 18 -14.08 -6.11 -8.60
CA ARG A 18 -12.89 -5.55 -7.94
C ARG A 18 -12.98 -5.66 -6.42
N MET A 19 -14.10 -5.22 -5.85
CA MET A 19 -14.33 -5.31 -4.40
C MET A 19 -14.28 -6.76 -3.88
N ALA A 20 -14.78 -7.72 -4.66
CA ALA A 20 -14.73 -9.14 -4.29
C ALA A 20 -13.30 -9.70 -4.34
N LEU A 21 -12.48 -9.28 -5.30
CA LEU A 21 -11.07 -9.66 -5.43
C LEU A 21 -10.22 -9.05 -4.29
N GLU A 22 -10.42 -7.77 -3.99
CA GLU A 22 -9.70 -7.07 -2.91
C GLU A 22 -10.00 -7.64 -1.52
N THR A 23 -11.27 -7.95 -1.24
CA THR A 23 -11.70 -8.41 0.09
C THR A 23 -11.67 -9.93 0.25
N ASN A 24 -11.56 -10.68 -0.84
CA ASN A 24 -11.72 -12.13 -0.89
C ASN A 24 -13.04 -12.63 -0.24
N GLN A 25 -14.08 -11.79 -0.20
CA GLN A 25 -15.36 -12.07 0.48
C GLN A 25 -16.57 -12.06 -0.48
N ILE A 26 -16.63 -13.05 -1.37
CA ILE A 26 -17.67 -13.17 -2.41
C ILE A 26 -19.11 -13.09 -1.85
N SER A 27 -19.39 -13.77 -0.73
CA SER A 27 -20.74 -13.80 -0.16
C SER A 27 -21.19 -12.47 0.43
N SER A 28 -20.26 -11.68 0.97
CA SER A 28 -20.54 -10.35 1.54
C SER A 28 -20.76 -9.34 0.41
N THR A 29 -19.86 -9.34 -0.57
CA THR A 29 -19.93 -8.46 -1.74
C THR A 29 -21.19 -8.71 -2.57
N ALA A 30 -21.61 -9.97 -2.73
CA ALA A 30 -22.86 -10.30 -3.43
C ALA A 30 -24.10 -9.70 -2.74
N LYS A 31 -24.13 -9.75 -1.39
CA LYS A 31 -25.21 -9.13 -0.61
C LYS A 31 -25.21 -7.61 -0.76
N SER A 32 -24.03 -6.98 -0.71
CA SER A 32 -23.87 -5.54 -0.92
C SER A 32 -24.37 -5.11 -2.31
N ALA A 33 -24.08 -5.92 -3.32
CA ALA A 33 -24.54 -5.72 -4.70
C ALA A 33 -26.03 -6.05 -4.93
N GLY A 34 -26.73 -6.63 -3.94
CA GLY A 34 -28.11 -7.07 -4.08
C GLY A 34 -28.30 -8.24 -5.05
N VAL A 35 -27.25 -9.04 -5.31
CA VAL A 35 -27.28 -10.18 -6.24
C VAL A 35 -26.96 -11.50 -5.56
N HIS A 36 -27.34 -12.60 -6.22
CA HIS A 36 -26.99 -13.93 -5.73
C HIS A 36 -25.50 -14.21 -5.89
N ARG A 37 -24.91 -14.96 -4.96
CA ARG A 37 -23.49 -15.38 -5.00
C ARG A 37 -23.07 -15.96 -6.36
N HIS A 38 -23.95 -16.76 -6.95
CA HIS A 38 -23.67 -17.39 -8.24
C HIS A 38 -23.53 -16.36 -9.37
N THR A 39 -24.37 -15.33 -9.37
CA THR A 39 -24.33 -14.23 -10.33
C THR A 39 -23.04 -13.42 -10.19
N LEU A 40 -22.62 -13.11 -8.95
CA LEU A 40 -21.34 -12.44 -8.73
C LEU A 40 -20.17 -13.31 -9.20
N LYS A 41 -20.22 -14.63 -8.96
CA LYS A 41 -19.18 -15.56 -9.44
C LYS A 41 -19.10 -15.60 -10.97
N GLN A 42 -20.24 -15.51 -11.65
CA GLN A 42 -20.26 -15.40 -13.11
C GLN A 42 -19.61 -14.10 -13.58
N TRP A 43 -19.91 -12.97 -12.95
CA TRP A 43 -19.25 -11.70 -13.27
C TRP A 43 -17.75 -11.74 -13.00
N MET A 44 -17.32 -12.40 -11.91
CA MET A 44 -15.89 -12.61 -11.66
C MET A 44 -15.27 -13.37 -12.84
N ASN A 45 -15.82 -14.51 -13.26
CA ASN A 45 -15.28 -15.23 -14.42
C ASN A 45 -15.23 -14.40 -15.72
N GLU A 46 -16.16 -13.46 -15.90
CA GLU A 46 -16.23 -12.61 -17.09
C GLU A 46 -15.25 -11.43 -17.06
N TYR A 47 -15.00 -10.81 -15.90
CA TYR A 47 -14.21 -9.58 -15.77
C TYR A 47 -12.93 -9.71 -14.93
N GLU A 48 -12.67 -10.86 -14.31
CA GLU A 48 -11.53 -11.07 -13.40
C GLU A 48 -10.20 -10.73 -14.07
N THR A 49 -9.94 -11.26 -15.28
CA THR A 49 -8.68 -10.97 -16.00
C THR A 49 -8.52 -9.48 -16.29
N GLU A 50 -9.58 -8.82 -16.79
CA GLU A 50 -9.53 -7.38 -17.09
C GLU A 50 -9.28 -6.54 -15.83
N ILE A 51 -9.89 -6.93 -14.71
CA ILE A 51 -9.78 -6.20 -13.45
C ILE A 51 -8.42 -6.45 -12.80
N LEU A 52 -7.88 -7.67 -12.87
CA LEU A 52 -6.53 -7.98 -12.41
C LEU A 52 -5.49 -7.20 -13.22
N ASP A 53 -5.59 -7.17 -14.55
CA ASP A 53 -4.69 -6.38 -15.40
C ASP A 53 -4.73 -4.88 -15.06
N GLN A 54 -5.93 -4.35 -14.76
CA GLN A 54 -6.09 -2.96 -14.30
C GLN A 54 -5.49 -2.71 -12.92
N MET A 55 -5.67 -3.65 -11.98
CA MET A 55 -5.11 -3.56 -10.63
C MET A 55 -3.59 -3.62 -10.66
N ASP A 56 -3.02 -4.52 -11.48
CA ASP A 56 -1.57 -4.63 -11.66
C ASP A 56 -0.99 -3.34 -12.25
N ALA A 57 -1.63 -2.78 -13.28
CA ALA A 57 -1.24 -1.50 -13.86
C ALA A 57 -1.36 -0.31 -12.89
N GLU A 58 -2.37 -0.29 -12.01
CA GLU A 58 -2.48 0.69 -10.93
C GLU A 58 -1.39 0.50 -9.87
N THR A 59 -1.04 -0.73 -9.50
CA THR A 59 0.02 -0.99 -8.51
C THR A 59 1.41 -0.59 -9.00
N ASP A 60 1.72 -0.79 -10.28
CA ASP A 60 2.97 -0.32 -10.88
C ASP A 60 3.08 1.21 -10.87
N SER A 61 1.96 1.93 -10.86
CA SER A 61 1.92 3.40 -10.75
C SER A 61 2.01 3.92 -9.31
N VAL A 62 1.73 3.10 -8.29
CA VAL A 62 1.63 3.53 -6.88
C VAL A 62 2.80 3.02 -6.02
N LEU A 63 3.58 2.06 -6.50
CA LEU A 63 4.80 1.67 -5.80
C LEU A 63 5.84 2.81 -5.89
N PRO A 64 6.26 3.42 -4.76
CA PRO A 64 7.45 4.26 -4.78
C PRO A 64 8.59 3.42 -5.34
N PRO A 65 9.53 4.02 -6.10
CA PRO A 65 10.63 3.28 -6.71
C PRO A 65 11.23 2.38 -5.64
N LYS A 66 11.31 1.07 -5.89
CA LYS A 66 11.90 0.09 -4.97
C LYS A 66 13.31 0.59 -4.63
N VAL A 67 13.40 1.32 -3.53
CA VAL A 67 14.65 1.86 -2.99
C VAL A 67 15.51 0.63 -2.76
N SER A 68 16.63 0.56 -3.47
CA SER A 68 17.44 -0.66 -3.51
C SER A 68 17.82 -1.04 -2.07
N THR A 69 17.90 -2.34 -1.76
CA THR A 69 18.44 -2.81 -0.46
C THR A 69 19.79 -2.17 -0.14
N GLN A 70 20.55 -1.81 -1.16
CA GLN A 70 21.80 -1.06 -1.07
C GLN A 70 21.62 0.39 -0.57
N GLU A 71 20.55 1.08 -0.96
CA GLU A 71 20.24 2.43 -0.49
C GLU A 71 19.77 2.43 0.96
N TYR A 72 18.99 1.42 1.38
CA TYR A 72 18.65 1.22 2.79
C TYR A 72 19.89 1.00 3.65
N LYS A 73 20.82 0.16 3.17
CA LYS A 73 22.09 -0.08 3.86
C LYS A 73 22.91 1.20 3.99
N LYS A 74 23.03 2.00 2.93
CA LYS A 74 23.72 3.31 2.97
C LYS A 74 23.08 4.27 3.97
N LYS A 75 21.74 4.38 3.97
CA LYS A 75 21.03 5.25 4.94
C LYS A 75 21.23 4.77 6.38
N TYR A 76 21.22 3.47 6.60
CA TYR A 76 21.49 2.88 7.91
C TYR A 76 22.91 3.17 8.39
N GLU A 77 23.93 2.93 7.57
CA GLU A 77 25.33 3.21 7.89
C GLU A 77 25.55 4.71 8.20
N MET A 78 24.91 5.59 7.41
CA MET A 78 24.97 7.03 7.65
C MET A 78 24.31 7.44 8.98
N ALA A 79 23.14 6.87 9.30
CA ALA A 79 22.44 7.13 10.55
C ALA A 79 23.26 6.65 11.76
N MET A 80 23.87 5.47 11.68
CA MET A 80 24.73 4.93 12.75
C MET A 80 25.95 5.80 13.01
N LYS A 81 26.56 6.35 11.95
CA LYS A 81 27.70 7.27 12.09
C LYS A 81 27.30 8.57 12.81
N LEU A 82 26.20 9.19 12.38
CA LEU A 82 25.68 10.42 13.00
C LEU A 82 25.28 10.19 14.46
N LEU A 83 24.73 9.02 14.78
CA LEU A 83 24.39 8.65 16.14
C LEU A 83 25.64 8.59 17.04
N GLY A 84 26.71 7.93 16.58
CA GLY A 84 27.96 7.87 17.32
C GLY A 84 28.62 9.24 17.53
N GLU A 85 28.56 10.13 16.53
CA GLU A 85 29.02 11.52 16.68
C GLU A 85 28.23 12.27 17.76
N LYS A 86 26.91 12.08 17.82
CA LYS A 86 26.06 12.68 18.84
C LYS A 86 26.29 12.10 20.24
N GLU A 87 26.50 10.79 20.36
CA GLU A 87 26.83 10.16 21.64
C GLU A 87 28.16 10.68 22.21
N LEU A 88 29.16 10.89 21.36
CA LEU A 88 30.44 11.47 21.75
C LEU A 88 30.30 12.92 22.20
N GLU A 89 29.55 13.74 21.47
CA GLU A 89 29.24 15.12 21.86
C GLU A 89 28.55 15.17 23.24
N VAL A 90 27.55 14.31 23.45
CA VAL A 90 26.85 14.20 24.75
C VAL A 90 27.80 13.76 25.87
N ALA A 91 28.71 12.83 25.61
CA ALA A 91 29.68 12.38 26.60
C ALA A 91 30.62 13.51 27.04
N ILE A 92 31.14 14.29 26.08
CA ILE A 92 31.99 15.46 26.35
C ILE A 92 31.23 16.51 27.16
N LEU A 93 29.98 16.82 26.76
CA LEU A 93 29.16 17.80 27.47
C LEU A 93 28.86 17.36 28.90
N LYS A 94 28.56 16.07 29.13
CA LYS A 94 28.38 15.51 30.48
C LYS A 94 29.65 15.60 31.32
N GLU A 95 30.82 15.38 30.72
CA GLU A 95 32.09 15.51 31.43
C GLU A 95 32.40 16.97 31.79
N ALA A 96 32.11 17.91 30.88
CA ALA A 96 32.26 19.34 31.14
C ALA A 96 31.34 19.83 32.26
N LEU A 97 30.07 19.38 32.28
CA LEU A 97 29.14 19.69 33.37
C LEU A 97 29.62 19.12 34.70
N LYS A 98 30.05 17.86 34.75
CA LYS A 98 30.64 17.28 35.98
C LYS A 98 31.84 18.08 36.50
N LYS A 99 32.71 18.57 35.61
CA LYS A 99 33.87 19.40 36.01
C LYS A 99 33.44 20.77 36.56
N ASN A 100 32.36 21.34 36.05
CA ASN A 100 31.81 22.61 36.53
C ASN A 100 31.01 22.47 37.83
N ASP A 101 30.36 21.34 38.07
CA ASP A 101 29.63 21.06 39.32
C ASP A 101 30.56 20.82 40.52
N HIS A 102 31.86 20.65 40.28
CA HIS A 102 32.90 20.47 41.30
C HIS A 102 33.75 21.73 41.57
N LEU A 103 33.36 22.88 41.02
CA LEU A 103 33.92 24.23 41.26
C LEU A 103 32.93 25.07 42.07
#